data_AF-A0A5M3PKV5-F1
#
_entry.id   AF-A0A5M3PKV5-F1
#
_cell.length_a   1.000
_cell.length_b   1.000
_cell.length_c   1.000
_cell.angle_alpha   90.00
_cell.angle_beta   90.00
_cell.angle_gamma   90.00
#
_symmetry.space_group_name_H-M   'P 1'
#
loop_
_entity.id
_entity.type
_entity.pdbx_description
1 polymer ?
#
loop_
_entity_poly.entity_id
_entity_poly.type
_entity_poly.pdbx_seq_one_letter_code
_entity_poly.pdbx_strand_id
1 'polypeptide(L)'
;MAEKKIQEQFGQVFIDAMAEFAKKDIKTTSELENDEFTHVQDQNIRTALAETLYGARWLYKLGLALLATDEEQYAHVRAQIIDYASICEALLADVICQAYQANSLQGTQYQYFDIRQNNAMRWNRRRPLNSINNTTFEWRIKVAEESGIIDSQLTRSLNGMRDKRNTVHLTRKITSGVTYWAGFAKRSHTTMYELINQTKSWAGV
;
A
#
# COMPACT_ATOMS: atom_id res chain seq x y z
N MET A 1 34.05 -30.57 -10.38
CA MET A 1 32.99 -29.62 -10.77
C MET A 1 33.38 -29.07 -12.13
N ALA A 2 32.52 -29.19 -13.15
CA ALA A 2 32.87 -28.71 -14.49
C ALA A 2 32.97 -27.18 -14.49
N GLU A 3 34.06 -26.65 -15.04
CA GLU A 3 34.33 -25.22 -15.15
C GLU A 3 33.33 -24.61 -16.14
N LYS A 4 32.48 -23.69 -15.67
CA LYS A 4 31.47 -23.01 -16.51
C LYS A 4 32.17 -22.25 -17.64
N LYS A 5 31.56 -22.23 -18.84
CA LYS A 5 32.11 -21.49 -19.99
C LYS A 5 32.22 -19.99 -19.63
N ILE A 6 33.23 -19.29 -20.14
CA ILE A 6 33.48 -17.85 -19.85
C ILE A 6 32.23 -16.98 -20.06
N GLN A 7 31.42 -17.28 -21.08
CA GLN A 7 30.15 -16.59 -21.34
C GLN A 7 29.11 -16.77 -20.21
N GLU A 8 29.06 -17.95 -19.59
CA GLU A 8 28.19 -18.24 -18.45
C GLU A 8 28.67 -17.53 -17.19
N GLN A 9 29.99 -17.38 -17.02
CA GLN A 9 30.58 -16.62 -15.91
C GLN A 9 30.30 -15.12 -16.04
N PHE A 10 30.48 -14.55 -17.24
CA PHE A 10 30.17 -13.15 -17.51
C PHE A 10 28.66 -12.85 -17.33
N GLY A 11 27.80 -13.73 -17.84
CA GLY A 11 26.35 -13.62 -17.64
C GLY A 11 25.96 -13.64 -16.16
N GLN A 12 26.57 -14.53 -15.37
CA GLN A 12 26.32 -14.61 -13.93
C GLN A 12 26.74 -13.33 -13.20
N VAL A 13 27.92 -12.77 -13.50
CA VAL A 13 28.38 -11.51 -12.88
C VAL A 13 27.43 -10.36 -13.15
N PHE A 14 26.90 -10.25 -14.38
CA PHE A 14 25.90 -9.23 -14.71
C PHE A 14 24.59 -9.43 -13.94
N ILE A 15 24.10 -10.68 -13.86
CA ILE A 15 22.88 -11.03 -13.11
C ILE A 15 23.06 -10.68 -11.63
N ASP A 16 24.21 -11.03 -11.05
CA ASP A 16 24.51 -10.78 -9.63
C ASP A 16 24.54 -9.27 -9.35
N ALA A 17 25.23 -8.48 -10.19
CA ALA A 17 25.29 -7.03 -10.04
C ALA A 17 23.90 -6.37 -10.13
N MET A 18 23.05 -6.82 -11.07
CA MET A 18 21.68 -6.35 -11.20
C MET A 18 20.82 -6.73 -10.00
N ALA A 19 20.96 -7.97 -9.50
CA ALA A 19 20.22 -8.45 -8.33
C ALA A 19 20.64 -7.71 -7.05
N GLU A 20 21.94 -7.46 -6.86
CA GLU A 20 22.46 -6.65 -5.77
C GLU A 20 21.95 -5.22 -5.83
N PHE A 21 22.02 -4.57 -7.01
CA PHE A 21 21.47 -3.24 -7.18
C PHE A 21 19.98 -3.19 -6.87
N ALA A 22 19.20 -4.18 -7.33
CA ALA A 22 17.76 -4.24 -7.14
C ALA A 22 17.34 -4.36 -5.67
N LYS A 23 18.21 -4.92 -4.81
CA LYS A 23 17.98 -5.09 -3.37
C LYS A 23 18.60 -3.97 -2.52
N LYS A 24 19.57 -3.25 -3.07
CA LYS A 24 20.29 -2.19 -2.36
C LYS A 24 19.34 -1.08 -1.91
N ASP A 25 19.48 -0.70 -0.65
CA ASP A 25 18.71 0.36 0.04
C ASP A 25 17.21 0.06 0.20
N ILE A 26 16.83 -1.23 0.16
CA ILE A 26 15.49 -1.69 0.53
C ILE A 26 15.61 -2.43 1.87
N LYS A 27 14.79 -2.04 2.86
CA LYS A 27 14.63 -2.80 4.09
C LYS A 27 14.12 -4.21 3.78
N THR A 28 14.68 -5.21 4.43
CA THR A 28 14.16 -6.59 4.38
C THR A 28 12.72 -6.64 4.88
N THR A 29 11.99 -7.69 4.52
CA THR A 29 10.62 -7.89 5.01
C THR A 29 10.55 -7.91 6.53
N SER A 30 11.49 -8.58 7.19
CA SER A 30 11.59 -8.59 8.66
C SER A 30 11.84 -7.20 9.26
N GLU A 31 12.70 -6.38 8.65
CA GLU A 31 12.89 -4.99 9.09
C GLU A 31 11.63 -4.15 8.88
N LEU A 32 10.91 -4.33 7.77
CA LEU A 32 9.63 -3.65 7.54
C LEU A 32 8.57 -4.04 8.56
N GLU A 33 8.48 -5.32 8.95
CA GLU A 33 7.57 -5.77 10.02
C GLU A 33 7.92 -5.12 11.37
N ASN A 34 9.20 -5.05 11.69
CA ASN A 34 9.71 -4.58 12.99
C ASN A 34 9.87 -3.06 13.09
N ASP A 35 9.87 -2.35 11.96
CA ASP A 35 9.97 -0.90 11.94
C ASP A 35 8.64 -0.28 11.52
N GLU A 36 8.11 -0.66 10.36
CA GLU A 36 7.00 0.03 9.69
C GLU A 36 5.62 -0.46 10.13
N PHE A 37 5.49 -1.75 10.44
CA PHE A 37 4.20 -2.37 10.71
C PHE A 37 4.05 -2.93 12.13
N THR A 38 4.87 -2.45 13.08
CA THR A 38 4.86 -2.89 14.49
C THR A 38 3.49 -2.80 15.17
N HIS A 39 2.73 -1.76 14.82
CA HIS A 39 1.40 -1.46 15.34
C HIS A 39 0.28 -2.33 14.75
N VAL A 40 0.55 -3.14 13.72
CA VAL A 40 -0.44 -4.04 13.10
C VAL A 40 -0.60 -5.30 13.94
N GLN A 41 -1.77 -5.53 14.52
CA GLN A 41 -1.97 -6.60 15.52
C GLN A 41 -1.88 -8.02 14.92
N ASP A 42 -2.44 -8.23 13.73
CA ASP A 42 -2.44 -9.54 13.07
C ASP A 42 -1.12 -9.79 12.33
N GLN A 43 -0.39 -10.85 12.74
CA GLN A 43 0.90 -11.19 12.15
C GLN A 43 0.81 -11.50 10.65
N ASN A 44 -0.27 -12.13 10.17
CA ASN A 44 -0.40 -12.44 8.75
C ASN A 44 -0.60 -11.16 7.93
N ILE A 45 -1.38 -10.20 8.45
CA ILE A 45 -1.54 -8.88 7.82
C ILE A 45 -0.20 -8.15 7.82
N ARG A 46 0.52 -8.17 8.95
CA ARG A 46 1.84 -7.53 9.09
C ARG A 46 2.84 -8.05 8.06
N THR A 47 2.96 -9.37 7.92
CA THR A 47 3.83 -10.00 6.92
C THR A 47 3.38 -9.65 5.50
N ALA A 48 2.09 -9.74 5.19
CA ALA A 48 1.60 -9.38 3.85
C ALA A 48 1.87 -7.91 3.49
N LEU A 49 1.74 -6.98 4.44
CA LEU A 49 2.07 -5.57 4.25
C LEU A 49 3.57 -5.38 3.97
N ALA A 50 4.44 -6.04 4.73
CA ALA A 50 5.89 -5.98 4.56
C ALA A 50 6.34 -6.58 3.22
N GLU A 51 5.82 -7.74 2.83
CA GLU A 51 6.10 -8.37 1.54
C GLU A 51 5.65 -7.49 0.36
N THR A 52 4.44 -6.91 0.46
CA THR A 52 3.91 -6.03 -0.58
C THR A 52 4.76 -4.76 -0.71
N LEU A 53 5.17 -4.16 0.41
CA LEU A 53 6.02 -2.96 0.38
C LEU A 53 7.40 -3.29 -0.19
N TYR A 54 8.02 -4.39 0.25
CA TYR A 54 9.29 -4.86 -0.31
C TYR A 54 9.18 -5.06 -1.82
N GLY A 55 8.13 -5.75 -2.30
CA GLY A 55 7.89 -5.99 -3.72
C GLY A 55 7.75 -4.70 -4.53
N ALA A 56 6.97 -3.73 -4.03
CA ALA A 56 6.81 -2.43 -4.68
C ALA A 56 8.14 -1.66 -4.79
N ARG A 57 8.97 -1.70 -3.74
CA ARG A 57 10.32 -1.09 -3.73
C ARG A 57 11.27 -1.81 -4.68
N TRP A 58 11.20 -3.14 -4.74
CA TRP A 58 12.01 -3.94 -5.65
C TRP A 58 11.64 -3.68 -7.12
N LEU A 59 10.35 -3.58 -7.45
CA LEU A 59 9.88 -3.19 -8.79
C LEU A 59 10.37 -1.80 -9.20
N TYR A 60 10.41 -0.86 -8.26
CA TYR A 60 11.01 0.45 -8.51
C TYR A 60 12.50 0.34 -8.88
N LYS A 61 13.28 -0.42 -8.11
CA LYS A 61 14.71 -0.60 -8.36
C LYS A 61 14.98 -1.35 -9.66
N LEU A 62 14.16 -2.33 -10.03
CA LEU A 62 14.24 -2.98 -11.34
C LEU A 62 14.02 -2.01 -12.49
N GLY A 63 12.99 -1.15 -12.39
CA GLY A 63 12.75 -0.12 -13.40
C GLY A 63 13.94 0.82 -13.56
N LEU A 64 14.62 1.18 -12.46
CA LEU A 64 15.87 1.95 -12.52
C LEU A 64 17.01 1.19 -13.17
N ALA A 65 17.18 -0.08 -12.81
CA ALA A 65 18.28 -0.92 -13.31
C ALA A 65 18.20 -1.13 -14.82
N LEU A 66 16.98 -1.24 -15.35
CA LEU A 66 16.69 -1.39 -16.77
C LEU A 66 16.63 -0.05 -17.52
N LEU A 67 16.75 1.08 -16.82
CA LEU A 67 16.54 2.42 -17.38
C LEU A 67 15.17 2.53 -18.10
N ALA A 68 14.15 1.93 -17.49
CA ALA A 68 12.81 1.82 -18.07
C ALA A 68 12.23 3.21 -18.39
N THR A 69 11.80 3.39 -19.64
CA THR A 69 11.18 4.61 -20.16
C THR A 69 9.81 4.30 -20.75
N ASP A 70 9.01 5.34 -21.02
CA ASP A 70 7.72 5.25 -21.68
C ASP A 70 6.82 4.11 -21.14
N GLU A 71 6.40 3.17 -21.99
CA GLU A 71 5.48 2.08 -21.61
C GLU A 71 6.03 1.18 -20.50
N GLU A 72 7.34 0.92 -20.48
CA GLU A 72 7.98 0.11 -19.44
C GLU A 72 7.90 0.84 -18.10
N GLN A 73 8.23 2.14 -18.08
CA GLN A 73 8.07 2.97 -16.90
C GLN A 73 6.62 2.97 -16.43
N TYR A 74 5.66 3.03 -17.35
CA TYR A 74 4.24 3.02 -17.01
C TYR A 74 3.83 1.71 -16.35
N ALA A 75 4.37 0.57 -16.78
CA ALA A 75 4.12 -0.73 -16.15
C ALA A 75 4.60 -0.73 -14.69
N HIS A 76 5.85 -0.30 -14.45
CA HIS A 76 6.41 -0.20 -13.10
C HIS A 76 5.63 0.76 -12.21
N VAL A 77 5.26 1.93 -12.71
CA VAL A 77 4.51 2.95 -11.95
C VAL A 77 3.10 2.44 -11.61
N ARG A 78 2.42 1.77 -12.56
CA ARG A 78 1.09 1.20 -12.32
C ARG A 78 1.10 0.13 -11.23
N ALA A 79 2.03 -0.81 -11.30
CA ALA A 79 2.18 -1.85 -10.28
C ALA A 79 2.40 -1.23 -8.90
N GLN A 80 3.34 -0.29 -8.79
CA GLN A 80 3.61 0.42 -7.52
C GLN A 80 2.39 1.15 -6.96
N ILE A 81 1.60 1.84 -7.79
CA ILE A 81 0.38 2.54 -7.32
C ILE A 81 -0.64 1.55 -6.77
N ILE A 82 -0.79 0.38 -7.40
CA ILE A 82 -1.70 -0.68 -6.94
C ILE A 82 -1.22 -1.22 -5.58
N ASP A 83 0.06 -1.51 -5.45
CA ASP A 83 0.63 -2.08 -4.23
C ASP A 83 0.56 -1.08 -3.06
N TYR A 84 0.96 0.18 -3.28
CA TYR A 84 0.86 1.22 -2.25
C TYR A 84 -0.58 1.50 -1.82
N ALA A 85 -1.54 1.49 -2.75
CA ALA A 85 -2.95 1.63 -2.41
C ALA A 85 -3.48 0.41 -1.63
N SER A 86 -3.07 -0.79 -2.00
CA SER A 86 -3.44 -2.03 -1.32
C SER A 86 -2.93 -2.06 0.13
N ILE A 87 -1.68 -1.61 0.34
CA ILE A 87 -1.10 -1.40 1.68
C ILE A 87 -1.98 -0.43 2.49
N CYS A 88 -2.32 0.73 1.92
CA CYS A 88 -3.15 1.71 2.61
C CYS A 88 -4.53 1.16 2.98
N GLU A 89 -5.17 0.43 2.06
CA GLU A 89 -6.48 -0.18 2.29
C GLU A 89 -6.46 -1.21 3.41
N ALA A 90 -5.46 -2.09 3.43
CA ALA A 90 -5.30 -3.11 4.45
C ALA A 90 -4.95 -2.49 5.81
N LEU A 91 -4.07 -1.50 5.83
CA LEU A 91 -3.67 -0.80 7.05
C LEU A 91 -4.82 -0.02 7.68
N LEU A 92 -5.61 0.69 6.88
CA LEU A 92 -6.82 1.35 7.35
C LEU A 92 -7.83 0.35 7.91
N ALA A 93 -7.98 -0.82 7.28
CA ALA A 93 -8.89 -1.85 7.78
C ALA A 93 -8.45 -2.37 9.15
N ASP A 94 -7.15 -2.66 9.31
CA ASP A 94 -6.59 -3.12 10.58
C ASP A 94 -6.79 -2.08 11.69
N VAL A 95 -6.36 -0.83 11.49
CA VAL A 95 -6.47 0.21 12.52
C VAL A 95 -7.93 0.54 12.87
N ILE A 96 -8.86 0.48 11.92
CA ILE A 96 -10.30 0.62 12.18
C ILE A 96 -10.81 -0.52 13.06
N CYS A 97 -10.34 -1.75 12.85
CA CYS A 97 -10.70 -2.88 13.71
C CYS A 97 -10.16 -2.69 15.13
N GLN A 98 -8.92 -2.22 15.27
CA GLN A 98 -8.34 -1.89 16.57
C GLN A 98 -9.16 -0.81 17.28
N ALA A 99 -9.53 0.27 16.58
CA ALA A 99 -10.35 1.35 17.10
C ALA A 99 -11.74 0.87 17.51
N TYR A 100 -12.36 -0.01 16.73
CA TYR A 100 -13.64 -0.63 17.07
C TYR A 100 -13.54 -1.44 18.37
N GLN A 101 -12.49 -2.26 18.51
CA GLN A 101 -12.26 -3.07 19.71
C GLN A 101 -11.98 -2.22 20.96
N ALA A 102 -11.28 -1.10 20.78
CA ALA A 102 -11.00 -0.12 21.83
C ALA A 102 -12.21 0.79 22.16
N ASN A 103 -13.32 0.68 21.43
CA ASN A 103 -14.47 1.60 21.49
C ASN A 103 -14.06 3.07 21.26
N SER A 104 -13.08 3.31 20.39
CA SER A 104 -12.54 4.65 20.09
C SER A 104 -12.94 5.18 18.71
N LEU A 105 -13.75 4.44 17.94
CA LEU A 105 -14.35 4.95 16.70
C LEU A 105 -15.29 6.13 17.00
N GLN A 106 -15.22 7.16 16.17
CA GLN A 106 -16.07 8.34 16.27
C GLN A 106 -16.80 8.59 14.94
N GLY A 107 -17.72 9.56 14.97
CA GLY A 107 -18.57 9.88 13.83
C GLY A 107 -19.72 8.88 13.63
N THR A 108 -20.20 8.78 12.38
CA THR A 108 -21.37 7.95 12.05
C THR A 108 -21.08 6.97 10.93
N GLN A 109 -20.03 7.19 10.12
CA GLN A 109 -19.78 6.39 8.93
C GLN A 109 -19.53 4.91 9.25
N TYR A 110 -18.91 4.60 10.39
CA TYR A 110 -18.63 3.24 10.82
C TYR A 110 -19.90 2.42 11.13
N GLN A 111 -21.05 3.09 11.28
CA GLN A 111 -22.35 2.45 11.53
C GLN A 111 -23.03 1.96 10.25
N TYR A 112 -22.43 2.19 9.07
CA TYR A 112 -23.00 1.84 7.76
C TYR A 112 -21.97 1.18 6.86
N PHE A 113 -22.39 0.33 5.91
CA PHE A 113 -21.48 -0.32 4.95
C PHE A 113 -21.03 0.61 3.81
N ASP A 114 -21.82 1.63 3.50
CA ASP A 114 -21.62 2.50 2.34
C ASP A 114 -21.59 3.97 2.74
N ILE A 115 -20.94 4.80 1.91
CA ILE A 115 -20.81 6.25 2.14
C ILE A 115 -22.17 6.96 2.16
N ARG A 116 -23.18 6.41 1.46
CA ARG A 116 -24.52 6.99 1.39
C ARG A 116 -25.39 6.59 2.59
N GLN A 117 -24.85 5.77 3.50
CA GLN A 117 -25.51 5.34 4.74
C GLN A 117 -26.84 4.60 4.51
N ASN A 118 -26.95 3.85 3.40
CA ASN A 118 -28.18 3.12 3.09
C ASN A 118 -28.32 1.83 3.92
N ASN A 119 -27.20 1.19 4.25
CA ASN A 119 -27.20 -0.11 4.92
C ASN A 119 -26.43 -0.06 6.23
N ALA A 120 -27.10 -0.30 7.35
CA ALA A 120 -26.48 -0.35 8.66
C ALA A 120 -25.46 -1.52 8.76
N MET A 121 -24.30 -1.23 9.35
CA MET A 121 -23.22 -2.19 9.55
C MET A 121 -23.50 -3.10 10.74
N ARG A 122 -23.31 -4.41 10.53
CA ARG A 122 -23.34 -5.42 11.60
C ARG A 122 -21.93 -5.82 11.95
N TRP A 123 -21.39 -5.22 13.00
CA TRP A 123 -20.04 -5.50 13.48
C TRP A 123 -19.95 -6.88 14.15
N ASN A 124 -19.01 -7.69 13.69
CA ASN A 124 -18.64 -8.94 14.32
C ASN A 124 -17.64 -8.65 15.44
N ARG A 125 -18.11 -8.68 16.70
CA ARG A 125 -17.28 -8.39 17.88
C ARG A 125 -16.05 -9.28 18.02
N ARG A 126 -16.11 -10.54 17.57
CA ARG A 126 -15.00 -11.49 17.68
C ARG A 126 -14.00 -11.36 16.54
N ARG A 127 -14.47 -11.00 15.34
CA ARG A 127 -13.66 -10.84 14.13
C ARG A 127 -14.10 -9.61 13.34
N PRO A 128 -13.74 -8.38 13.80
CA PRO A 128 -14.22 -7.14 13.17
C PRO A 128 -13.85 -7.01 11.70
N LEU A 129 -12.71 -7.58 11.29
CA LEU A 129 -12.25 -7.59 9.90
C LEU A 129 -13.31 -8.18 8.94
N ASN A 130 -14.03 -9.22 9.37
CA ASN A 130 -15.10 -9.83 8.56
C ASN A 130 -16.23 -8.84 8.24
N SER A 131 -16.48 -7.85 9.10
CA SER A 131 -17.51 -6.83 8.88
C SER A 131 -17.07 -5.78 7.88
N ILE A 132 -15.77 -5.50 7.78
CA ILE A 132 -15.25 -4.44 6.91
C ILE A 132 -14.59 -4.95 5.62
N ASN A 133 -14.49 -6.27 5.42
CA ASN A 133 -13.89 -6.86 4.21
C ASN A 133 -14.49 -6.33 2.90
N ASN A 134 -15.80 -6.07 2.87
CA ASN A 134 -16.51 -5.59 1.69
C ASN A 134 -16.66 -4.06 1.63
N THR A 135 -16.02 -3.32 2.54
CA THR A 135 -16.03 -1.85 2.51
C THR A 135 -15.07 -1.33 1.45
N THR A 136 -15.41 -0.19 0.86
CA THR A 136 -14.57 0.46 -0.15
C THR A 136 -13.39 1.20 0.50
N PHE A 137 -12.35 1.48 -0.28
CA PHE A 137 -11.25 2.34 0.17
C PHE A 137 -11.76 3.71 0.66
N GLU A 138 -12.72 4.30 -0.05
CA GLU A 138 -13.35 5.57 0.35
C GLU A 138 -14.01 5.52 1.72
N TRP A 139 -14.73 4.42 1.99
CA TRP A 139 -15.36 4.19 3.28
C TRP A 139 -14.32 4.15 4.41
N ARG A 140 -13.21 3.42 4.19
CA ARG A 140 -12.14 3.29 5.18
C ARG A 140 -11.47 4.63 5.47
N ILE A 141 -11.20 5.42 4.43
CA ILE A 141 -10.65 6.78 4.59
C ILE A 141 -11.59 7.64 5.45
N LYS A 142 -12.89 7.65 5.14
CA LYS A 142 -13.85 8.48 5.86
C LYS A 142 -14.01 8.07 7.33
N VAL A 143 -14.07 6.77 7.63
CA VAL A 143 -14.14 6.28 9.02
C VAL A 143 -12.88 6.66 9.81
N ALA A 144 -11.71 6.52 9.19
CA ALA A 144 -10.45 6.87 9.84
C ALA A 144 -10.34 8.38 10.12
N GLU A 145 -10.79 9.23 9.18
CA GLU A 145 -10.85 10.68 9.38
C GLU A 145 -11.84 11.06 10.48
N GLU A 146 -13.07 10.54 10.44
CA GLU A 146 -14.09 10.81 11.46
C GLU A 146 -13.64 10.38 12.86
N SER A 147 -12.82 9.32 12.95
CA SER A 147 -12.29 8.79 14.20
C SER A 147 -10.98 9.47 14.66
N GLY A 148 -10.46 10.44 13.91
CA GLY A 148 -9.21 11.13 14.21
C GLY A 148 -7.96 10.23 14.11
N ILE A 149 -8.05 9.11 13.39
CA ILE A 149 -6.91 8.22 13.10
C ILE A 149 -5.97 8.87 12.07
N ILE A 150 -6.56 9.59 11.12
CA ILE A 150 -5.85 10.34 10.09
C ILE A 150 -6.35 11.78 10.02
N ASP A 151 -5.48 12.69 9.60
CA ASP A 151 -5.84 14.09 9.38
C ASP A 151 -6.44 14.37 7.99
N SER A 152 -7.00 15.58 7.83
CA SER A 152 -7.62 15.99 6.56
C SER A 152 -6.64 16.10 5.37
N GLN A 153 -5.35 16.33 5.62
CA GLN A 153 -4.33 16.40 4.57
C GLN A 153 -4.03 15.01 4.03
N LEU A 154 -3.87 14.03 4.91
CA LEU A 154 -3.71 12.64 4.53
C LEU A 154 -4.99 12.11 3.86
N THR A 155 -6.18 12.47 4.34
CA THR A 155 -7.45 12.17 3.67
C THR A 155 -7.46 12.63 2.20
N ARG A 156 -7.07 13.88 1.93
CA ARG A 156 -6.98 14.40 0.55
C ARG A 156 -5.99 13.59 -0.29
N SER A 157 -4.86 13.23 0.30
CA SER A 157 -3.78 12.50 -0.36
C SER A 157 -4.19 11.05 -0.69
N LEU A 158 -4.88 10.37 0.24
CA LEU A 158 -5.42 9.02 0.06
C LEU A 158 -6.54 8.99 -0.99
N ASN A 159 -7.43 9.98 -0.99
CA ASN A 159 -8.44 10.11 -2.05
C ASN A 159 -7.81 10.31 -3.43
N GLY A 160 -6.79 11.17 -3.52
CA GLY A 160 -6.02 11.34 -4.75
C GLY A 160 -5.36 10.03 -5.22
N MET A 161 -4.76 9.27 -4.30
CA MET A 161 -4.19 7.95 -4.60
C MET A 161 -5.28 6.96 -5.06
N ARG A 162 -6.42 6.90 -4.38
CA ARG A 162 -7.57 6.06 -4.74
C ARG A 162 -8.02 6.33 -6.18
N ASP A 163 -8.18 7.59 -6.55
CA ASP A 163 -8.60 7.96 -7.90
C ASP A 163 -7.60 7.51 -8.97
N LYS A 164 -6.29 7.62 -8.69
CA LYS A 164 -5.22 7.14 -9.58
C LYS A 164 -5.13 5.61 -9.62
N ARG A 165 -5.37 4.92 -8.50
CA ARG A 165 -5.51 3.47 -8.50
C ARG A 165 -6.67 3.06 -9.38
N ASN A 166 -7.79 3.78 -9.37
CA ASN A 166 -8.93 3.47 -10.22
C ASN A 166 -8.67 3.66 -11.72
N THR A 167 -7.70 4.48 -12.12
CA THR A 167 -7.31 4.60 -13.54
C THR A 167 -6.52 3.40 -14.06
N VAL A 168 -6.18 2.41 -13.22
CA VAL A 168 -5.59 1.16 -13.71
C VAL A 168 -6.61 0.33 -14.49
N HIS A 169 -7.92 0.54 -14.26
CA HIS A 169 -8.98 0.02 -15.10
C HIS A 169 -8.99 0.76 -16.45
N LEU A 170 -8.87 0.03 -17.56
CA LEU A 170 -8.62 0.61 -18.89
C LEU A 170 -9.67 1.63 -19.32
N THR A 171 -10.96 1.38 -19.05
CA THR A 171 -12.03 2.32 -19.35
C THR A 171 -11.83 3.65 -18.62
N ARG A 172 -11.51 3.62 -17.32
CA ARG A 172 -11.19 4.81 -16.53
C ARG A 172 -9.93 5.51 -17.05
N LYS A 173 -8.90 4.75 -17.46
CA LYS A 173 -7.67 5.31 -18.06
C LYS A 173 -8.00 6.14 -19.31
N ILE A 174 -8.78 5.57 -20.22
CA ILE A 174 -9.15 6.20 -21.49
C ILE A 174 -9.97 7.48 -21.23
N THR A 175 -10.97 7.41 -20.35
CA THR A 175 -11.83 8.57 -20.04
C THR A 175 -11.09 9.68 -19.30
N SER A 176 -10.08 9.35 -18.48
CA SER A 176 -9.35 10.34 -17.67
C SER A 176 -8.10 10.91 -18.35
N GLY A 177 -7.66 10.34 -19.48
CA GLY A 177 -6.46 10.80 -20.20
C GLY A 177 -5.16 10.72 -19.39
N VAL A 178 -5.09 9.88 -18.35
CA VAL A 178 -3.95 9.85 -17.43
C VAL A 178 -2.72 9.18 -18.07
N THR A 179 -1.62 9.93 -18.13
CA THR A 179 -0.28 9.41 -18.38
C THR A 179 0.40 9.05 -17.07
N TYR A 180 0.91 7.83 -16.97
CA TYR A 180 1.68 7.42 -15.79
C TYR A 180 3.09 8.02 -15.88
N TRP A 181 3.69 8.39 -14.75
CA TRP A 181 5.06 8.88 -14.71
C TRP A 181 5.62 8.73 -13.30
N ALA A 182 6.94 8.75 -13.16
CA ALA A 182 7.64 8.44 -11.91
C ALA A 182 7.13 9.22 -10.68
N GLY A 183 6.70 10.48 -10.84
CA GLY A 183 6.20 11.27 -9.72
C GLY A 183 4.84 10.83 -9.17
N PHE A 184 4.05 10.05 -9.92
CA PHE A 184 2.86 9.41 -9.34
C PHE A 184 3.24 8.33 -8.34
N ALA A 185 4.16 7.43 -8.71
CA ALA A 185 4.66 6.41 -7.79
C ALA A 185 5.31 7.05 -6.55
N LYS A 186 6.09 8.13 -6.74
CA LYS A 186 6.68 8.89 -5.62
C LYS A 186 5.62 9.47 -4.68
N ARG A 187 4.58 10.12 -5.22
CA ARG A 187 3.49 10.66 -4.38
C ARG A 187 2.74 9.57 -3.63
N SER A 188 2.41 8.46 -4.31
CA SER A 188 1.76 7.33 -3.66
C SER A 188 2.63 6.73 -2.54
N HIS A 189 3.92 6.58 -2.78
CA HIS A 189 4.87 6.14 -1.76
C HIS A 189 4.88 7.09 -0.55
N THR A 190 4.94 8.41 -0.77
CA THR A 190 4.89 9.40 0.32
C THR A 190 3.57 9.32 1.10
N THR A 191 2.42 9.26 0.43
CA THR A 191 1.11 9.13 1.08
C THR A 191 1.02 7.85 1.92
N MET A 192 1.57 6.74 1.42
CA MET A 192 1.56 5.46 2.14
C MET A 192 2.41 5.50 3.40
N TYR A 193 3.62 6.10 3.34
CA TYR A 193 4.44 6.29 4.54
C TYR A 193 3.83 7.27 5.54
N GLU A 194 3.16 8.33 5.07
CA GLU A 194 2.43 9.24 5.95
C GLU A 194 1.31 8.51 6.69
N LEU A 195 0.57 7.64 6.00
CA LEU A 195 -0.43 6.80 6.65
C LEU A 195 0.19 5.89 7.72
N ILE A 196 1.30 5.21 7.41
CA ILE A 196 2.03 4.39 8.39
C ILE A 196 2.39 5.20 9.64
N ASN A 197 2.88 6.43 9.47
CA ASN A 197 3.27 7.29 10.59
C ASN A 197 2.06 7.71 11.43
N GLN A 198 0.97 8.12 10.80
CA GLN A 198 -0.24 8.53 11.53
C GLN A 198 -0.89 7.36 12.25
N THR A 199 -0.95 6.16 11.65
CA THR A 199 -1.52 4.98 12.30
C THR A 199 -0.64 4.46 13.44
N LYS A 200 0.69 4.52 13.32
CA LYS A 200 1.64 4.28 14.43
C LYS A 200 1.39 5.24 15.58
N SER A 201 1.38 6.54 15.28
CA SER A 201 1.18 7.58 16.28
C SER A 201 -0.16 7.44 17.00
N TRP A 202 -1.23 7.10 16.27
CA TRP A 202 -2.54 6.83 16.84
C TRP A 202 -2.55 5.59 17.74
N ALA A 203 -1.84 4.52 17.33
CA ALA A 203 -1.70 3.29 18.13
C ALA A 203 -0.76 3.44 19.34
N GLY A 204 -0.04 4.56 19.45
CA GLY A 204 0.89 4.86 20.54
C GLY A 204 2.23 4.12 20.45
N VAL A 205 2.69 3.81 19.23
CA VAL A 205 3.95 3.09 18.95
C VAL A 205 4.89 3.94 18.11
#